data_AF-A0A965DY21-F1
#
_entry.id   AF-A0A965DY21-F1
#
_cell.length_a   1.000
_cell.length_b   1.000
_cell.length_c   1.000
_cell.angle_alpha   90.00
_cell.angle_beta   90.00
_cell.angle_gamma   90.00
#
_symmetry.space_group_name_H-M   'P 1'
#
loop_
_entity.id
_entity.type
_entity.pdbx_description
1 polymer ?
#
loop_
_entity_poly.entity_id
_entity_poly.type
_entity_poly.pdbx_seq_one_letter_code
_entity_poly.pdbx_strand_id
1 'polypeptide(L)'
;MNEETLLADLNQVQCEAVTHVEGPLLILAGPGSGKTRVITRRVAYLLHLGVHPGNILAITFTNKAAGEMKQRVEALMPGNRVLISTFHALGARLLRQYATDVGLDKNFTIYDQTDRLRVVKMALENAAIDPGRFTPEGVMGAISKAKNELLSPQRYAEAARDFFTKMVAKVYPVYEEVLHSANALDFDDLLYWPALVLKNNAEIRAELDARFRYVLIDEYQDTNKAQYEIARRLSVDYPNLCVVGDPNQSIYKFRGSDIRNILDFERDFPGSKILALNVNYRSTRAILDAASRLIANNRQRKAIDLVTNNPVGQKVADLLFETGQEEADGIARRIRRAVSESKRSYRDYAILVRMNALTRGLELALTQQAVPYQIVRGLAFYDRKEIR
;
A
#
# COMPACT_ATOMS: atom_id res chain seq x y z
N MET A 1 -22.65 21.13 1.10
CA MET A 1 -22.13 21.10 2.49
C MET A 1 -21.34 22.39 2.72
N ASN A 2 -21.48 23.08 3.86
CA ASN A 2 -20.73 24.30 4.16
C ASN A 2 -19.34 23.98 4.76
N GLU A 3 -18.41 24.94 4.73
CA GLU A 3 -17.04 24.79 5.23
C GLU A 3 -17.00 24.36 6.70
N GLU A 4 -17.84 24.95 7.55
CA GLU A 4 -17.92 24.62 8.98
C GLU A 4 -18.23 23.13 9.21
N THR A 5 -19.15 22.55 8.45
CA THR A 5 -19.48 21.12 8.55
C THR A 5 -18.32 20.24 8.05
N LEU A 6 -17.56 20.70 7.05
CA LEU A 6 -16.42 19.97 6.53
C LEU A 6 -15.27 19.90 7.54
N LEU A 7 -15.06 20.97 8.30
CA LEU A 7 -14.01 21.08 9.30
C LEU A 7 -14.46 20.66 10.70
N ALA A 8 -15.77 20.43 10.91
CA ALA A 8 -16.32 19.98 12.17
C ALA A 8 -15.63 18.69 12.68
N ASP A 9 -15.43 18.65 14.00
CA ASP A 9 -14.83 17.55 14.77
C ASP A 9 -13.39 17.18 14.36
N LEU A 10 -12.69 18.03 13.61
CA LEU A 10 -11.26 17.92 13.34
C LEU A 10 -10.49 18.72 14.40
N ASN A 11 -9.34 18.20 14.83
CA ASN A 11 -8.42 18.99 15.64
C ASN A 11 -7.70 20.05 14.77
N GLN A 12 -7.02 21.01 15.40
CA GLN A 12 -6.35 22.11 14.71
C GLN A 12 -5.39 21.65 13.60
N VAL A 13 -4.57 20.63 13.85
CA VAL A 13 -3.60 20.12 12.86
C VAL A 13 -4.31 19.40 11.71
N GLN A 14 -5.39 18.68 12.00
CA GLN A 14 -6.24 18.08 10.96
C GLN A 14 -6.94 19.13 10.11
N CYS A 15 -7.46 20.21 10.71
CA CYS A 15 -8.01 21.36 9.97
C CYS A 15 -6.94 21.95 9.06
N GLU A 16 -5.75 22.25 9.58
CA GLU A 16 -4.64 22.79 8.83
C GLU A 16 -4.22 21.89 7.65
N ALA A 17 -4.25 20.57 7.84
CA ALA A 17 -3.97 19.61 6.78
C ALA A 17 -5.08 19.54 5.72
N VAL A 18 -6.34 19.76 6.10
CA VAL A 18 -7.47 19.81 5.16
C VAL A 18 -7.47 21.12 4.37
N THR A 19 -7.14 22.25 5.00
CA THR A 19 -7.25 23.59 4.42
C THR A 19 -5.98 24.07 3.70
N HIS A 20 -4.86 23.36 3.79
CA HIS A 20 -3.64 23.70 3.05
C HIS A 20 -3.77 23.35 1.56
N VAL A 21 -4.35 24.19 0.72
CA VAL A 21 -4.70 23.83 -0.66
C VAL A 21 -3.49 23.72 -1.59
N GLU A 22 -2.62 24.73 -1.59
CA GLU A 22 -1.52 24.89 -2.54
C GLU A 22 -0.16 24.50 -1.93
N GLY A 23 0.69 23.91 -2.77
CA GLY A 23 2.03 23.47 -2.44
C GLY A 23 2.12 22.02 -1.92
N PRO A 24 3.35 21.48 -1.82
CA PRO A 24 3.57 20.12 -1.36
C PRO A 24 3.32 20.00 0.14
N LEU A 25 2.62 18.94 0.54
CA LEU A 25 2.22 18.68 1.92
C LEU A 25 2.60 17.25 2.32
N LEU A 26 3.39 17.13 3.40
CA LEU A 26 3.64 15.88 4.09
C LEU A 26 2.85 15.83 5.40
N ILE A 27 1.94 14.87 5.50
CA ILE A 27 1.21 14.57 6.73
C ILE A 27 1.82 13.32 7.38
N LEU A 28 2.65 13.56 8.39
CA LEU A 28 3.20 12.52 9.26
C LEU A 28 2.13 12.10 10.27
N ALA A 29 1.59 10.90 10.15
CA ALA A 29 0.39 10.55 10.87
C ALA A 29 0.52 9.21 11.60
N GLY A 30 0.47 9.26 12.92
CA GLY A 30 0.57 8.05 13.75
C GLY A 30 -0.60 7.08 13.56
N PRO A 31 -0.51 5.85 14.10
CA PRO A 31 -1.61 4.90 14.09
C PRO A 31 -2.84 5.52 14.74
N GLY A 32 -4.01 5.35 14.12
CA GLY A 32 -5.28 5.80 14.69
C GLY A 32 -5.45 7.32 14.78
N SER A 33 -4.61 8.11 14.10
CA SER A 33 -4.65 9.58 14.12
C SER A 33 -5.66 10.22 13.16
N GLY A 34 -6.35 9.41 12.36
CA GLY A 34 -7.33 9.89 11.38
C GLY A 34 -6.78 10.16 9.99
N LYS A 35 -5.65 9.54 9.57
CA LYS A 35 -5.09 9.58 8.19
C LYS A 35 -6.15 9.67 7.09
N THR A 36 -6.95 8.61 6.96
CA THR A 36 -7.96 8.53 5.90
C THR A 36 -9.06 9.57 6.06
N ARG A 37 -9.40 9.97 7.30
CA ARG A 37 -10.38 11.03 7.55
C ARG A 37 -9.88 12.36 6.97
N VAL A 38 -8.62 12.72 7.24
CA VAL A 38 -8.00 13.93 6.71
C VAL A 38 -7.97 13.92 5.19
N ILE A 39 -7.53 12.83 4.55
CA ILE A 39 -7.52 12.73 3.08
C ILE A 39 -8.93 12.93 2.50
N THR A 40 -9.94 12.22 3.03
CA THR A 40 -11.32 12.33 2.52
C THR A 40 -11.91 13.72 2.72
N ARG A 41 -11.63 14.37 3.86
CA ARG A 41 -12.08 15.74 4.16
C ARG A 41 -11.36 16.76 3.28
N ARG A 42 -10.07 16.56 2.99
CA ARG A 42 -9.30 17.38 2.05
C ARG A 42 -9.86 17.31 0.65
N VAL A 43 -10.17 16.11 0.13
CA VAL A 43 -10.85 15.97 -1.17
C VAL A 43 -12.18 16.73 -1.18
N ALA A 44 -13.00 16.55 -0.13
CA ALA A 44 -14.27 17.27 -0.02
C ALA A 44 -14.10 18.79 0.08
N TYR A 45 -13.05 19.26 0.76
CA TYR A 45 -12.70 20.67 0.87
C TYR A 45 -12.28 21.28 -0.48
N LEU A 46 -11.43 20.59 -1.25
CA LEU A 46 -11.07 21.02 -2.61
C LEU A 46 -12.31 21.15 -3.50
N LEU A 47 -13.21 20.17 -3.46
CA LEU A 47 -14.48 20.22 -4.19
C LEU A 47 -15.36 21.41 -3.73
N HIS A 48 -15.40 21.68 -2.43
CA HIS A 48 -16.13 22.81 -1.87
C HIS A 48 -15.60 24.16 -2.37
N LEU A 49 -14.28 24.29 -2.53
CA LEU A 49 -13.63 25.45 -3.14
C LEU A 49 -13.84 25.58 -4.65
N GLY A 50 -14.59 24.66 -5.27
CA GLY A 50 -14.89 24.69 -6.70
C GLY A 50 -13.84 24.01 -7.59
N VAL A 51 -12.89 23.26 -7.01
CA VAL A 51 -11.95 22.45 -7.80
C VAL A 51 -12.74 21.39 -8.57
N HIS A 52 -12.56 21.35 -9.89
CA HIS A 52 -13.22 20.36 -10.74
C HIS A 52 -12.84 18.93 -10.31
N PRO A 53 -13.79 17.98 -10.15
CA PRO A 53 -13.49 16.63 -9.66
C PRO A 53 -12.44 15.87 -10.48
N GLY A 54 -12.41 16.11 -11.80
CA GLY A 54 -11.42 15.53 -12.71
C GLY A 54 -9.97 16.00 -12.44
N ASN A 55 -9.81 17.07 -11.66
CA ASN A 55 -8.51 17.62 -11.28
C ASN A 55 -7.93 17.04 -10.00
N ILE A 56 -8.66 16.15 -9.33
CA ILE A 56 -8.27 15.55 -8.07
C ILE A 56 -8.00 14.06 -8.29
N LEU A 57 -6.79 13.63 -7.94
CA LEU A 57 -6.37 12.24 -7.95
C LEU A 57 -6.02 11.80 -6.53
N ALA A 58 -6.72 10.80 -5.99
CA ALA A 58 -6.38 10.19 -4.71
C ALA A 58 -5.94 8.73 -4.91
N ILE A 59 -4.75 8.41 -4.41
CA ILE A 59 -4.11 7.10 -4.55
C ILE A 59 -3.98 6.45 -3.17
N THR A 60 -4.26 5.15 -3.10
CA THR A 60 -4.06 4.32 -1.91
C THR A 60 -3.47 2.96 -2.29
N PHE A 61 -3.05 2.17 -1.30
CA PHE A 61 -2.32 0.92 -1.56
C PHE A 61 -3.23 -0.28 -1.89
N THR A 62 -4.50 -0.26 -1.47
CA THR A 62 -5.40 -1.42 -1.64
C THR A 62 -6.74 -1.06 -2.24
N ASN A 63 -7.32 -1.97 -3.03
CA ASN A 63 -8.66 -1.77 -3.62
C ASN A 63 -9.74 -1.56 -2.55
N LYS A 64 -9.62 -2.22 -1.40
CA LYS A 64 -10.52 -2.01 -0.24
C LYS A 64 -10.43 -0.57 0.27
N ALA A 65 -9.22 -0.07 0.51
CA ALA A 65 -9.02 1.32 0.95
C ALA A 65 -9.53 2.33 -0.09
N ALA A 66 -9.35 2.05 -1.38
CA ALA A 66 -9.87 2.91 -2.45
C ALA A 66 -11.40 2.95 -2.45
N GLY A 67 -12.04 1.78 -2.28
CA GLY A 67 -13.49 1.67 -2.16
C GLY A 67 -14.05 2.40 -0.92
N GLU A 68 -13.42 2.22 0.24
CA GLU A 68 -13.81 2.91 1.48
C GLU A 68 -13.63 4.43 1.36
N MET A 69 -12.51 4.88 0.79
CA MET A 69 -12.25 6.31 0.55
C MET A 69 -13.30 6.90 -0.40
N LYS A 70 -13.65 6.19 -1.48
CA LYS A 70 -14.69 6.60 -2.42
C LYS A 70 -16.05 6.74 -1.75
N GLN A 71 -16.46 5.76 -0.94
CA GLN A 71 -17.73 5.83 -0.20
C GLN A 71 -17.76 7.03 0.76
N ARG A 72 -16.64 7.33 1.43
CA ARG A 72 -16.55 8.48 2.34
C ARG A 72 -16.63 9.82 1.60
N VAL A 73 -15.94 9.95 0.46
CA VAL A 73 -16.01 11.18 -0.36
C VAL A 73 -17.42 11.36 -0.93
N GLU A 74 -18.05 10.30 -1.44
CA GLU A 74 -19.43 10.36 -1.95
C GLU A 74 -20.42 10.77 -0.86
N ALA A 75 -20.26 10.28 0.37
CA ALA A 75 -21.11 10.67 1.49
C ALA A 75 -20.94 12.16 1.89
N LEU A 76 -19.75 12.73 1.71
CA LEU A 76 -19.48 14.14 2.01
C LEU A 76 -19.91 15.07 0.88
N MET A 77 -19.69 14.66 -0.37
CA MET A 77 -19.92 15.45 -1.59
C MET A 77 -20.63 14.62 -2.67
N PRO A 78 -21.93 14.31 -2.50
CA PRO A 78 -22.67 13.46 -3.43
C PRO A 78 -22.62 13.98 -4.88
N GLY A 79 -22.54 13.06 -5.84
CA GLY A 79 -22.53 13.38 -7.28
C GLY A 79 -21.18 13.83 -7.85
N ASN A 80 -20.16 14.03 -7.01
CA ASN A 80 -18.81 14.40 -7.46
C ASN A 80 -17.96 13.15 -7.73
N ARG A 81 -17.55 12.95 -8.98
CA ARG A 81 -16.75 11.78 -9.39
C ARG A 81 -15.26 12.11 -9.39
N VAL A 82 -14.64 12.00 -8.22
CA VAL A 82 -13.17 12.11 -8.06
C VAL A 82 -12.49 10.79 -8.45
N LEU A 83 -11.29 10.89 -9.03
CA LEU A 83 -10.50 9.70 -9.34
C LEU A 83 -9.80 9.16 -8.09
N ILE A 84 -10.37 8.10 -7.52
CA ILE A 84 -9.82 7.39 -6.35
C ILE A 84 -9.41 5.98 -6.79
N SER A 85 -8.12 5.65 -6.70
CA SER A 85 -7.62 4.35 -7.18
C SER A 85 -6.40 3.84 -6.41
N THR A 86 -5.91 2.67 -6.79
CA THR A 86 -4.55 2.23 -6.45
C THR A 86 -3.56 2.69 -7.52
N PHE A 87 -2.25 2.61 -7.21
CA PHE A 87 -1.21 2.86 -8.22
C PHE A 87 -1.35 1.94 -9.44
N HIS A 88 -1.59 0.64 -9.22
CA HIS A 88 -1.75 -0.34 -10.30
C HIS A 88 -3.01 -0.09 -11.14
N ALA A 89 -4.13 0.28 -10.51
CA ALA A 89 -5.35 0.62 -11.24
C ALA A 89 -5.20 1.93 -12.03
N LEU A 90 -4.46 2.92 -11.50
CA LEU A 90 -4.09 4.12 -12.22
C LEU A 90 -3.19 3.76 -13.42
N GLY A 91 -2.14 2.99 -13.19
CA GLY A 91 -1.20 2.56 -14.22
C GLY A 91 -1.86 1.79 -15.34
N ALA A 92 -2.71 0.81 -15.02
CA ALA A 92 -3.54 0.12 -16.01
C ALA A 92 -4.40 1.11 -16.81
N ARG A 93 -5.07 2.06 -16.17
CA ARG A 93 -5.86 3.10 -16.88
C ARG A 93 -4.99 3.91 -17.84
N LEU A 94 -3.82 4.39 -17.38
CA LEU A 94 -2.92 5.20 -18.19
C LEU A 94 -2.37 4.39 -19.37
N LEU A 95 -1.98 3.14 -19.15
CA LEU A 95 -1.48 2.27 -20.22
C LEU A 95 -2.56 1.95 -21.25
N ARG A 96 -3.83 1.85 -20.85
CA ARG A 96 -4.93 1.71 -21.84
C ARG A 96 -5.08 2.96 -22.71
N GLN A 97 -4.77 4.14 -22.16
CA GLN A 97 -4.82 5.41 -22.90
C GLN A 97 -3.62 5.57 -23.83
N TYR A 98 -2.41 5.24 -23.34
CA TYR A 98 -1.12 5.47 -24.00
C TYR A 98 -0.41 4.16 -24.42
N ALA A 99 -1.17 3.12 -24.77
CA ALA A 99 -0.62 1.79 -25.06
C ALA A 99 0.38 1.82 -26.22
N THR A 100 0.07 2.61 -27.25
CA THR A 100 0.89 2.76 -28.45
C THR A 100 2.27 3.35 -28.16
N ASP A 101 2.37 4.26 -27.19
CA ASP A 101 3.64 4.87 -26.77
C ASP A 101 4.60 3.87 -26.11
N VAL A 102 4.08 2.73 -25.64
CA VAL A 102 4.86 1.65 -25.02
C VAL A 102 4.89 0.38 -25.87
N GLY A 103 4.46 0.47 -27.15
CA GLY A 103 4.48 -0.67 -28.07
C GLY A 103 3.51 -1.79 -27.71
N LEU A 104 2.35 -1.44 -27.14
CA LEU A 104 1.29 -2.38 -26.77
C LEU A 104 -0.04 -2.00 -27.43
N ASP A 105 -0.92 -2.98 -27.59
CA ASP A 105 -2.29 -2.70 -27.98
C ASP A 105 -3.14 -2.35 -26.75
N LYS A 106 -4.17 -1.53 -26.97
CA LYS A 106 -5.09 -1.10 -25.89
C LYS A 106 -5.83 -2.24 -25.21
N ASN A 107 -5.88 -3.43 -25.80
CA ASN A 107 -6.54 -4.62 -25.26
C ASN A 107 -5.57 -5.64 -24.62
N PHE A 108 -4.35 -5.23 -24.23
CA PHE A 108 -3.39 -6.08 -23.52
C PHE A 108 -3.98 -6.88 -22.34
N THR A 109 -3.44 -8.05 -22.04
CA THR A 109 -3.87 -8.88 -20.90
C THR A 109 -2.99 -8.61 -19.68
N ILE A 110 -3.57 -8.58 -18.47
CA ILE A 110 -2.79 -8.45 -17.23
C ILE A 110 -2.60 -9.84 -16.63
N TYR A 111 -1.36 -10.29 -16.55
CA TYR A 111 -0.97 -11.61 -16.06
C TYR A 111 -0.92 -11.65 -14.54
N ASP A 112 -1.48 -12.71 -13.96
CA ASP A 112 -1.41 -12.98 -12.53
C ASP A 112 -0.08 -13.67 -12.14
N GLN A 113 0.06 -14.05 -10.87
CA GLN A 113 1.28 -14.70 -10.39
C GLN A 113 1.54 -16.07 -11.05
N THR A 114 0.48 -16.81 -11.37
CA THR A 114 0.55 -18.12 -12.03
C THR A 114 0.98 -17.96 -13.48
N ASP A 115 0.38 -16.99 -14.17
CA ASP A 115 0.75 -16.61 -15.55
C ASP A 115 2.21 -16.18 -15.61
N ARG A 116 2.62 -15.29 -14.69
CA ARG A 116 3.99 -14.80 -14.60
C ARG A 116 5.00 -15.93 -14.40
N LEU A 117 4.68 -16.90 -13.53
CA LEU A 117 5.55 -18.05 -13.31
C LEU A 117 5.68 -18.92 -14.57
N ARG A 118 4.62 -19.05 -15.36
CA ARG A 118 4.67 -19.76 -16.66
C ARG A 118 5.58 -19.03 -17.65
N VAL A 119 5.45 -17.71 -17.76
CA VAL A 119 6.32 -16.89 -18.64
C VAL A 119 7.77 -17.02 -18.24
N VAL A 120 8.09 -16.99 -16.94
CA VAL A 120 9.47 -17.17 -16.46
C VAL A 120 10.03 -18.54 -16.84
N LYS A 121 9.22 -19.62 -16.74
CA LYS A 121 9.65 -20.96 -17.18
C LYS A 121 9.94 -20.99 -18.68
N MET A 122 9.06 -20.42 -19.50
CA MET A 122 9.29 -20.30 -20.95
C MET A 122 10.54 -19.48 -21.26
N ALA A 123 10.77 -18.38 -20.55
CA ALA A 123 11.96 -17.55 -20.75
C ALA A 123 13.26 -18.27 -20.35
N LEU A 124 13.24 -19.10 -19.30
CA LEU A 124 14.37 -19.95 -18.90
C LEU A 124 14.69 -20.99 -19.97
N GLU A 125 13.67 -21.66 -20.50
CA GLU A 125 13.80 -22.65 -21.58
C GLU A 125 14.36 -21.99 -22.86
N ASN A 126 13.80 -20.85 -23.27
CA ASN A 126 14.22 -20.09 -24.45
C ASN A 126 15.65 -19.54 -24.31
N ALA A 127 16.09 -19.23 -23.10
CA ALA A 127 17.46 -18.81 -22.81
C ALA A 127 18.45 -19.99 -22.65
N ALA A 128 17.99 -21.23 -22.85
CA ALA A 128 18.76 -22.47 -22.67
C ALA A 128 19.39 -22.59 -21.27
N ILE A 129 18.67 -22.18 -20.23
CA ILE A 129 19.09 -22.26 -18.83
C ILE A 129 18.40 -23.43 -18.15
N ASP A 130 19.19 -24.33 -17.55
CA ASP A 130 18.68 -25.49 -16.81
C ASP A 130 17.89 -25.08 -15.55
N PRO A 131 16.58 -25.43 -15.44
CA PRO A 131 15.75 -25.17 -14.27
C PRO A 131 16.25 -25.86 -12.99
N GLY A 132 17.07 -26.92 -13.10
CA GLY A 132 17.61 -27.66 -11.95
C GLY A 132 18.56 -26.84 -11.07
N ARG A 133 19.13 -25.75 -11.60
CA ARG A 133 20.07 -24.87 -10.87
C ARG A 133 19.42 -23.62 -10.28
N PHE A 134 18.24 -23.23 -10.75
CA PHE A 134 17.58 -21.99 -10.36
C PHE A 134 16.07 -22.14 -10.30
N THR A 135 15.47 -21.67 -9.21
CA THR A 135 14.01 -21.71 -9.09
C THR A 135 13.37 -20.59 -9.92
N PRO A 136 12.34 -20.90 -10.74
CA PRO A 136 11.58 -19.88 -11.47
C PRO A 136 11.03 -18.78 -10.55
N GLU A 137 10.66 -19.11 -9.31
CA GLU A 137 10.21 -18.16 -8.30
C GLU A 137 11.30 -17.15 -7.90
N GLY A 138 12.54 -17.60 -7.79
CA GLY A 138 13.68 -16.74 -7.50
C GLY A 138 13.96 -15.75 -8.63
N VAL A 139 13.93 -16.23 -9.88
CA VAL A 139 14.10 -15.40 -11.09
C VAL A 139 12.96 -14.37 -11.20
N MET A 140 11.72 -14.82 -11.03
CA MET A 140 10.54 -13.96 -10.99
C MET A 140 10.68 -12.84 -9.94
N GLY A 141 11.15 -13.17 -8.74
CA GLY A 141 11.38 -12.19 -7.67
C GLY A 141 12.49 -11.18 -8.02
N ALA A 142 13.54 -11.62 -8.69
CA ALA A 142 14.63 -10.75 -9.13
C ALA A 142 14.18 -9.76 -10.23
N ILE A 143 13.40 -10.24 -11.21
CA ILE A 143 12.78 -9.40 -12.25
C ILE A 143 11.82 -8.38 -11.63
N SER A 144 10.94 -8.84 -10.73
CA SER A 144 9.99 -7.96 -10.02
C SER A 144 10.72 -6.85 -9.25
N LYS A 145 11.81 -7.19 -8.55
CA LYS A 145 12.66 -6.19 -7.89
C LYS A 145 13.27 -5.20 -8.89
N ALA A 146 13.76 -5.69 -10.03
CA ALA A 146 14.33 -4.83 -11.08
C ALA A 146 13.31 -3.81 -11.61
N LYS A 147 12.09 -4.26 -11.95
CA LYS A 147 11.00 -3.39 -12.41
C LYS A 147 10.62 -2.35 -11.36
N ASN A 148 10.49 -2.74 -10.10
CA ASN A 148 10.16 -1.82 -9.00
C ASN A 148 11.24 -0.75 -8.74
N GLU A 149 12.49 -1.03 -9.11
CA GLU A 149 13.63 -0.09 -9.09
C GLU A 149 13.84 0.65 -10.43
N LEU A 150 12.93 0.47 -11.39
CA LEU A 150 13.01 1.04 -12.75
C LEU A 150 14.29 0.64 -13.51
N LEU A 151 14.77 -0.59 -13.30
CA LEU A 151 15.89 -1.17 -14.02
C LEU A 151 15.39 -1.89 -15.29
N SER A 152 15.81 -1.36 -16.45
CA SER A 152 15.62 -2.05 -17.73
C SER A 152 16.48 -3.31 -17.82
N PRO A 153 16.17 -4.26 -18.72
CA PRO A 153 17.00 -5.43 -18.94
C PRO A 153 18.48 -5.09 -19.18
N GLN A 154 18.76 -4.04 -19.95
CA GLN A 154 20.12 -3.59 -20.25
C GLN A 154 20.84 -3.09 -18.98
N ARG A 155 20.18 -2.21 -18.21
CA ARG A 155 20.75 -1.67 -16.96
C ARG A 155 20.92 -2.74 -15.89
N TYR A 156 20.00 -3.70 -15.84
CA TYR A 156 20.11 -4.85 -14.96
C TYR A 156 21.36 -5.69 -15.31
N ALA A 157 21.62 -5.92 -16.60
CA ALA A 157 22.82 -6.62 -17.05
C ALA A 157 24.12 -5.88 -16.69
N GLU A 158 24.15 -4.56 -16.80
CA GLU A 158 25.30 -3.73 -16.39
C GLU A 158 25.57 -3.79 -14.88
N ALA A 159 24.51 -3.84 -14.08
CA ALA A 159 24.59 -3.91 -12.61
C ALA A 159 24.87 -5.32 -12.07
N ALA A 160 24.67 -6.37 -12.88
CA ALA A 160 24.82 -7.76 -12.46
C ALA A 160 26.28 -8.11 -12.11
N ARG A 161 26.51 -8.64 -10.91
CA ARG A 161 27.85 -8.96 -10.40
C ARG A 161 28.04 -10.46 -10.16
N ASP A 162 27.13 -11.05 -9.39
CA ASP A 162 27.16 -12.47 -9.03
C ASP A 162 26.56 -13.37 -10.12
N PHE A 163 26.75 -14.68 -9.94
CA PHE A 163 26.32 -15.68 -10.92
C PHE A 163 24.79 -15.69 -11.12
N PHE A 164 24.02 -15.52 -10.05
CA PHE A 164 22.56 -15.51 -10.12
C PHE A 164 22.06 -14.26 -10.86
N THR A 165 22.54 -13.07 -10.51
CA THR A 165 22.12 -11.83 -11.20
C THR A 165 22.54 -11.81 -12.67
N LYS A 166 23.72 -12.35 -13.02
CA LYS A 166 24.12 -12.49 -14.43
C LYS A 166 23.25 -13.46 -15.22
N MET A 167 22.75 -14.51 -14.57
CA MET A 167 21.78 -15.42 -15.17
C MET A 167 20.44 -14.72 -15.39
N VAL A 168 19.90 -14.04 -14.37
CA VAL A 168 18.66 -13.26 -14.50
C VAL A 168 18.78 -12.22 -15.62
N ALA A 169 19.95 -11.59 -15.79
CA ALA A 169 20.19 -10.64 -16.88
C ALA A 169 20.05 -11.23 -18.28
N LYS A 170 20.24 -12.55 -18.46
CA LYS A 170 20.00 -13.25 -19.72
C LYS A 170 18.52 -13.60 -19.92
N VAL A 171 17.81 -13.94 -18.84
CA VAL A 171 16.39 -14.32 -18.88
C VAL A 171 15.49 -13.10 -19.02
N TYR A 172 15.79 -12.01 -18.31
CA TYR A 172 14.93 -10.82 -18.25
C TYR A 172 14.54 -10.24 -19.62
N PRO A 173 15.44 -10.02 -20.60
CA PRO A 173 15.03 -9.54 -21.92
C PRO A 173 14.10 -10.52 -22.65
N VAL A 174 14.34 -11.83 -22.54
CA VAL A 174 13.49 -12.88 -23.13
C VAL A 174 12.11 -12.89 -22.47
N TYR A 175 12.06 -12.71 -21.14
CA TYR A 175 10.81 -12.59 -20.39
C TYR A 175 9.96 -11.41 -20.87
N GLU A 176 10.58 -10.24 -21.08
CA GLU A 176 9.88 -9.07 -21.63
C GLU A 176 9.40 -9.32 -23.06
N GLU A 177 10.20 -9.96 -23.91
CA GLU A 177 9.83 -10.30 -25.29
C GLU A 177 8.62 -11.24 -25.34
N VAL A 178 8.58 -12.26 -24.47
CA VAL A 178 7.44 -13.19 -24.37
C VAL A 178 6.16 -12.44 -23.94
N LEU A 179 6.25 -11.53 -22.96
CA LEU A 179 5.11 -10.70 -22.55
C LEU A 179 4.61 -9.79 -23.68
N HIS A 180 5.53 -9.05 -24.31
CA HIS A 180 5.20 -8.13 -25.39
C HIS A 180 4.58 -8.85 -26.60
N SER A 181 5.14 -10.01 -27.00
CA SER A 181 4.62 -10.81 -28.11
C SER A 181 3.22 -11.37 -27.83
N ALA A 182 2.89 -11.59 -26.57
CA ALA A 182 1.56 -12.00 -26.13
C ALA A 182 0.60 -10.81 -25.91
N ASN A 183 1.04 -9.57 -26.19
CA ASN A 183 0.33 -8.34 -25.85
C ASN A 183 -0.13 -8.40 -24.38
N ALA A 184 0.79 -8.73 -23.49
CA ALA A 184 0.54 -8.95 -22.07
C ALA A 184 1.47 -8.10 -21.21
N LEU A 185 0.99 -7.79 -20.01
CA LEU A 185 1.73 -7.10 -18.97
C LEU A 185 1.61 -7.86 -17.66
N ASP A 186 2.67 -7.88 -16.86
CA ASP A 186 2.57 -8.33 -15.48
C ASP A 186 2.12 -7.19 -14.54
N PHE A 187 2.04 -7.49 -13.25
CA PHE A 187 1.60 -6.50 -12.27
C PHE A 187 2.62 -5.38 -12.04
N ASP A 188 3.93 -5.68 -12.13
CA ASP A 188 5.00 -4.69 -11.94
C ASP A 188 5.08 -3.72 -13.15
N ASP A 189 4.71 -4.19 -14.34
CA ASP A 189 4.59 -3.38 -15.56
C ASP A 189 3.58 -2.24 -15.45
N LEU A 190 2.53 -2.44 -14.66
CA LEU A 190 1.53 -1.41 -14.37
C LEU A 190 2.12 -0.26 -13.54
N LEU A 191 3.34 -0.37 -13.03
CA LEU A 191 4.07 0.72 -12.38
C LEU A 191 5.27 1.16 -13.21
N TYR A 192 6.02 0.19 -13.74
CA TYR A 192 7.24 0.43 -14.50
C TYR A 192 6.98 1.30 -15.74
N TRP A 193 6.03 0.91 -16.59
CA TRP A 193 5.76 1.65 -17.83
C TRP A 193 5.18 3.04 -17.59
N PRO A 194 4.18 3.26 -16.72
CA PRO A 194 3.71 4.61 -16.41
C PRO A 194 4.81 5.52 -15.87
N ALA A 195 5.70 5.00 -15.01
CA ALA A 195 6.84 5.76 -14.50
C ALA A 195 7.79 6.18 -15.63
N LEU A 196 8.07 5.28 -16.58
CA LEU A 196 8.92 5.57 -17.74
C LEU A 196 8.27 6.52 -18.75
N VAL A 197 6.98 6.35 -19.05
CA VAL A 197 6.23 7.27 -19.93
C VAL A 197 6.27 8.68 -19.36
N LEU A 198 5.94 8.84 -18.07
CA LEU A 198 6.00 10.13 -17.38
C LEU A 198 7.42 10.71 -17.31
N LYS A 199 8.45 9.87 -17.36
CA LYS A 199 9.85 10.28 -17.36
C LYS A 199 10.33 10.76 -18.72
N ASN A 200 9.97 10.04 -19.77
CA ASN A 200 10.57 10.17 -21.09
C ASN A 200 9.71 10.99 -22.06
N ASN A 201 8.41 11.11 -21.80
CA ASN A 201 7.48 11.91 -22.61
C ASN A 201 7.00 13.13 -21.83
N ALA A 202 7.64 14.29 -22.10
CA ALA A 202 7.36 15.53 -21.41
C ALA A 202 5.94 16.08 -21.68
N GLU A 203 5.37 15.78 -22.85
CA GLU A 203 4.04 16.21 -23.28
C GLU A 203 2.96 15.44 -22.52
N ILE A 204 3.00 14.10 -22.55
CA ILE A 204 2.07 13.26 -21.77
C ILE A 204 2.16 13.60 -20.28
N ARG A 205 3.38 13.83 -19.77
CA ARG A 205 3.56 14.25 -18.39
C ARG A 205 2.91 15.61 -18.12
N ALA A 206 3.07 16.62 -18.98
CA ALA A 206 2.42 17.93 -18.82
C ALA A 206 0.89 17.82 -18.85
N GLU A 207 0.37 17.02 -19.79
CA GLU A 207 -1.06 16.77 -19.92
C GLU A 207 -1.63 16.16 -18.63
N LEU A 208 -0.96 15.13 -18.09
CA LEU A 208 -1.41 14.45 -16.88
C LEU A 208 -1.23 15.29 -15.62
N ASP A 209 -0.20 16.11 -15.52
CA ASP A 209 0.04 17.06 -14.43
C ASP A 209 -1.03 18.17 -14.44
N ALA A 210 -1.33 18.74 -15.62
CA ALA A 210 -2.39 19.73 -15.79
C ALA A 210 -3.80 19.16 -15.56
N ARG A 211 -4.00 17.86 -15.88
CA ARG A 211 -5.20 17.11 -15.56
C ARG A 211 -5.28 16.89 -14.06
N PHE A 212 -4.30 16.25 -13.43
CA PHE A 212 -4.32 15.89 -12.01
C PHE A 212 -3.65 16.95 -11.12
N ARG A 213 -4.20 18.17 -11.14
CA ARG A 213 -3.62 19.32 -10.42
C ARG A 213 -3.44 19.10 -8.92
N TYR A 214 -4.26 18.24 -8.30
CA TYR A 214 -4.16 17.90 -6.88
C TYR A 214 -3.99 16.38 -6.74
N VAL A 215 -2.81 15.96 -6.29
CA VAL A 215 -2.48 14.54 -6.11
C VAL A 215 -2.39 14.23 -4.62
N LEU A 216 -3.20 13.29 -4.14
CA LEU A 216 -3.22 12.83 -2.76
C LEU A 216 -2.77 11.37 -2.70
N ILE A 217 -1.84 11.03 -1.80
CA ILE A 217 -1.32 9.66 -1.68
C ILE A 217 -1.38 9.22 -0.22
N ASP A 218 -2.13 8.15 0.04
CA ASP A 218 -2.19 7.47 1.35
C ASP A 218 -1.13 6.36 1.44
N GLU A 219 -0.73 6.03 2.68
CA GLU A 219 0.31 5.03 3.00
C GLU A 219 1.63 5.24 2.24
N TYR A 220 2.09 6.49 2.17
CA TYR A 220 3.27 6.87 1.37
C TYR A 220 4.57 6.18 1.81
N GLN A 221 4.66 5.72 3.07
CA GLN A 221 5.81 4.95 3.57
C GLN A 221 6.01 3.59 2.88
N ASP A 222 4.99 3.10 2.17
CA ASP A 222 5.01 1.80 1.49
C ASP A 222 5.28 1.94 -0.02
N THR A 223 5.62 3.15 -0.48
CA THR A 223 5.94 3.40 -1.88
C THR A 223 7.30 2.82 -2.28
N ASN A 224 7.39 2.23 -3.47
CA ASN A 224 8.65 1.86 -4.12
C ASN A 224 9.14 2.98 -5.07
N LYS A 225 10.29 2.76 -5.73
CA LYS A 225 10.88 3.75 -6.62
C LYS A 225 9.99 4.10 -7.82
N ALA A 226 9.34 3.12 -8.43
CA ALA A 226 8.41 3.34 -9.55
C ALA A 226 7.21 4.21 -9.13
N GLN A 227 6.58 3.91 -8.00
CA GLN A 227 5.45 4.67 -7.46
C GLN A 227 5.87 6.10 -7.07
N TYR A 228 7.05 6.25 -6.47
CA TYR A 228 7.63 7.55 -6.17
C TYR A 228 7.82 8.40 -7.44
N GLU A 229 8.37 7.83 -8.52
CA GLU A 229 8.58 8.57 -9.78
C GLU A 229 7.25 8.98 -10.42
N ILE A 230 6.22 8.13 -10.35
CA ILE A 230 4.86 8.50 -10.79
C ILE A 230 4.35 9.69 -9.99
N ALA A 231 4.40 9.61 -8.65
CA ALA A 231 3.93 10.68 -7.77
C ALA A 231 4.65 12.01 -8.02
N ARG A 232 5.98 11.96 -8.15
CA ARG A 232 6.82 13.13 -8.37
C ARG A 232 6.57 13.78 -9.73
N ARG A 233 6.31 12.99 -10.78
CA ARG A 233 6.12 13.51 -12.15
C ARG A 233 4.73 14.04 -12.42
N LEU A 234 3.74 13.64 -11.62
CA LEU A 234 2.38 14.17 -11.66
C LEU A 234 2.21 15.45 -10.81
N SER A 235 3.30 16.05 -10.35
CA SER A 235 3.24 17.26 -9.52
C SER A 235 4.48 18.13 -9.75
N VAL A 236 4.70 18.53 -11.00
CA VAL A 236 5.82 19.37 -11.42
C VAL A 236 5.34 20.78 -11.73
N ASP A 237 4.46 20.92 -12.71
CA ASP A 237 3.87 22.20 -13.13
C ASP A 237 2.79 22.65 -12.13
N TYR A 238 2.09 21.71 -11.50
CA TYR A 238 1.13 21.93 -10.42
C TYR A 238 1.59 21.17 -9.16
N PRO A 239 2.48 21.77 -8.34
CA PRO A 239 3.15 21.10 -7.23
C PRO A 239 2.26 20.89 -5.98
N ASN A 240 1.01 20.48 -6.14
CA ASN A 240 0.04 20.27 -5.06
C ASN A 240 -0.04 18.79 -4.64
N LEU A 241 1.12 18.17 -4.42
CA LEU A 241 1.24 16.81 -3.92
C LEU A 241 1.03 16.78 -2.40
N CYS A 242 0.00 16.09 -1.94
CA CYS A 242 -0.27 15.80 -0.54
C CYS A 242 -0.04 14.32 -0.24
N VAL A 243 0.99 14.00 0.54
CA VAL A 243 1.28 12.61 0.96
C VAL A 243 0.97 12.42 2.43
N VAL A 244 0.44 11.26 2.77
CA VAL A 244 0.13 10.86 4.15
C VAL A 244 0.80 9.53 4.44
N GLY A 245 1.48 9.42 5.58
CA GLY A 245 2.09 8.17 5.96
C GLY A 245 2.60 8.14 7.39
N ASP A 246 2.94 6.94 7.84
CA ASP A 246 3.62 6.70 9.12
C ASP A 246 4.93 5.96 8.84
N PRO A 247 6.10 6.61 8.98
CA PRO A 247 7.38 5.93 8.81
C PRO A 247 7.54 4.68 9.69
N ASN A 248 6.88 4.64 10.86
CA ASN A 248 6.94 3.51 11.78
C ASN A 248 6.07 2.31 11.34
N GLN A 249 5.23 2.46 10.30
CA GLN A 249 4.36 1.42 9.77
C GLN A 249 4.83 0.84 8.43
N SER A 250 6.04 1.17 7.96
CA SER A 250 6.57 0.60 6.72
C SER A 250 6.94 -0.88 6.93
N ILE A 251 6.07 -1.77 6.47
CA ILE A 251 6.22 -3.23 6.63
C ILE A 251 6.45 -3.93 5.29
N TYR A 252 6.42 -3.22 4.16
CA TYR A 252 6.56 -3.80 2.81
C TYR A 252 7.98 -3.70 2.21
N LYS A 253 9.03 -3.52 3.04
CA LYS A 253 10.42 -3.43 2.56
C LYS A 253 10.83 -4.63 1.69
N PHE A 254 10.32 -5.83 2.01
CA PHE A 254 10.57 -7.05 1.23
C PHE A 254 9.94 -7.03 -0.17
N ARG A 255 8.98 -6.11 -0.43
CA ARG A 255 8.39 -5.84 -1.74
C ARG A 255 9.00 -4.61 -2.44
N GLY A 256 10.11 -4.10 -1.92
CA GLY A 256 10.82 -2.95 -2.50
C GLY A 256 10.29 -1.58 -2.07
N SER A 257 9.50 -1.47 -0.98
CA SER A 257 9.20 -0.15 -0.42
C SER A 257 10.48 0.52 0.07
N ASP A 258 10.60 1.82 -0.18
CA ASP A 258 11.72 2.63 0.26
C ASP A 258 11.26 3.68 1.26
N ILE A 259 11.59 3.44 2.53
CA ILE A 259 11.29 4.34 3.63
C ILE A 259 11.88 5.74 3.42
N ARG A 260 12.96 5.87 2.62
CA ARG A 260 13.57 7.17 2.31
C ARG A 260 12.61 8.09 1.57
N ASN A 261 11.66 7.56 0.80
CA ASN A 261 10.67 8.38 0.08
C ASN A 261 9.91 9.31 1.02
N ILE A 262 9.48 8.82 2.19
CA ILE A 262 8.78 9.65 3.18
C ILE A 262 9.74 10.45 4.08
N LEU A 263 10.92 9.90 4.39
CA LEU A 263 11.89 10.58 5.25
C LEU A 263 12.53 11.78 4.55
N ASP A 264 12.80 11.67 3.25
CA ASP A 264 13.50 12.66 2.45
C ASP A 264 12.54 13.57 1.65
N PHE A 265 11.24 13.53 1.93
CA PHE A 265 10.23 14.28 1.17
C PHE A 265 10.56 15.78 1.05
N GLU A 266 11.03 16.40 2.13
CA GLU A 266 11.41 17.82 2.18
C GLU A 266 12.58 18.17 1.26
N ARG A 267 13.50 17.22 1.05
CA ARG A 267 14.63 17.37 0.12
C ARG A 267 14.12 17.36 -1.31
N ASP A 268 13.18 16.48 -1.60
CA ASP A 268 12.71 16.23 -2.96
C ASP A 268 11.61 17.24 -3.39
N PHE A 269 10.90 17.83 -2.42
CA PHE A 269 9.88 18.86 -2.59
C PHE A 269 10.18 20.08 -1.70
N PRO A 270 11.15 20.94 -2.09
CA PRO A 270 11.49 22.14 -1.33
C PRO A 270 10.28 23.05 -1.10
N GLY A 271 10.17 23.61 0.11
CA GLY A 271 9.01 24.42 0.50
C GLY A 271 7.81 23.60 0.97
N SER A 272 7.94 22.28 1.12
CA SER A 272 6.86 21.44 1.63
C SER A 272 6.44 21.82 3.05
N LYS A 273 5.13 21.89 3.27
CA LYS A 273 4.58 21.98 4.62
C LYS A 273 4.55 20.59 5.26
N ILE A 274 4.87 20.51 6.55
CA ILE A 274 4.85 19.24 7.29
C ILE A 274 3.93 19.38 8.48
N LEU A 275 3.00 18.45 8.60
CA LEU A 275 2.05 18.39 9.71
C LEU A 275 2.09 17.03 10.37
N ALA A 276 2.14 17.03 11.71
CA ALA A 276 2.20 15.81 12.50
C ALA A 276 0.84 15.52 13.17
N LEU A 277 0.14 14.50 12.71
CA LEU A 277 -1.08 14.01 13.38
C LEU A 277 -0.69 13.06 14.51
N ASN A 278 -0.59 13.62 15.71
CA ASN A 278 -0.10 12.91 16.90
C ASN A 278 -1.21 12.45 17.87
N VAL A 279 -2.45 12.93 17.70
CA VAL A 279 -3.58 12.52 18.56
C VAL A 279 -4.17 11.20 18.05
N ASN A 280 -4.07 10.13 18.85
CA ASN A 280 -4.68 8.83 18.58
C ASN A 280 -6.13 8.79 19.10
N TYR A 281 -7.07 8.43 18.22
CA TYR A 281 -8.49 8.32 18.51
C TYR A 281 -8.97 6.86 18.63
N ARG A 282 -8.09 5.88 18.45
CA ARG A 282 -8.45 4.45 18.34
C ARG A 282 -8.21 3.66 19.62
N SER A 283 -7.07 3.89 20.26
CA SER A 283 -6.51 3.02 21.29
C SER A 283 -6.58 3.69 22.66
N THR A 284 -6.65 2.88 23.72
CA THR A 284 -6.53 3.36 25.11
C THR A 284 -5.10 3.78 25.42
N ARG A 285 -4.91 4.55 26.50
CA ARG A 285 -3.56 5.01 26.89
C ARG A 285 -2.61 3.85 27.14
N ALA A 286 -3.05 2.80 27.84
CA ALA A 286 -2.21 1.64 28.15
C ALA A 286 -1.68 0.92 26.88
N ILE A 287 -2.49 0.82 25.82
CA ILE A 287 -2.05 0.25 24.54
C ILE A 287 -1.07 1.19 23.84
N LEU A 288 -1.37 2.49 23.84
CA LEU A 288 -0.52 3.49 23.19
C LEU A 288 0.86 3.59 23.87
N ASP A 289 0.91 3.53 25.20
CA ASP A 289 2.15 3.55 25.97
C ASP A 289 3.02 2.33 25.65
N ALA A 290 2.41 1.13 25.56
CA ALA A 290 3.13 -0.09 25.18
C ALA A 290 3.71 0.01 23.76
N ALA A 291 2.91 0.49 22.79
CA ALA A 291 3.37 0.70 21.42
C ALA A 291 4.50 1.74 21.33
N SER A 292 4.38 2.84 22.08
CA SER A 292 5.35 3.94 22.10
C SER A 292 6.69 3.51 22.69
N ARG A 293 6.67 2.70 23.76
CA ARG A 293 7.89 2.11 24.35
C ARG A 293 8.57 1.13 23.40
N LEU A 294 7.80 0.30 22.69
CA LEU A 294 8.34 -0.64 21.71
C LEU A 294 9.04 0.10 20.56
N ILE A 295 8.37 1.07 19.94
CA ILE A 295 8.88 1.76 18.75
C ILE A 295 10.07 2.68 19.06
N ALA A 296 10.23 3.14 20.31
CA ALA A 296 11.35 3.96 20.74
C ALA A 296 12.73 3.26 20.58
N ASN A 297 12.76 1.94 20.45
CA ASN A 297 13.99 1.17 20.22
C ASN A 297 14.54 1.30 18.79
N ASN A 298 13.74 1.82 17.84
CA ASN A 298 14.17 2.00 16.45
C ASN A 298 15.04 3.26 16.27
N ARG A 299 16.18 3.12 15.56
CA ARG A 299 17.17 4.21 15.40
C ARG A 299 16.86 5.22 14.30
N GLN A 300 16.36 4.78 13.14
CA GLN A 300 16.09 5.65 11.99
C GLN A 300 14.59 5.97 11.91
N ARG A 301 14.17 7.06 12.55
CA ARG A 301 12.76 7.50 12.57
C ARG A 301 12.61 9.01 12.60
N LYS A 302 11.51 9.52 12.03
CA LYS A 302 10.95 10.83 12.41
C LYS A 302 10.05 10.60 13.63
N ALA A 303 10.46 11.10 14.79
CA ALA A 303 9.72 10.91 16.03
C ALA A 303 8.38 11.65 15.97
N ILE A 304 7.30 10.96 16.31
CA ILE A 304 5.98 11.53 16.50
C ILE A 304 5.53 11.12 17.91
N ASP A 305 5.36 12.09 18.79
CA ASP A 305 4.95 11.83 20.17
C ASP A 305 3.43 11.67 20.22
N LEU A 306 2.98 10.42 20.21
CA LEU A 306 1.56 10.09 20.17
C LEU A 306 0.90 10.34 21.53
N VAL A 307 -0.26 10.99 21.50
CA VAL A 307 -1.09 11.27 22.68
C VAL A 307 -2.50 10.77 22.46
N THR A 308 -3.25 10.49 23.53
CA THR A 308 -4.67 10.13 23.40
C THR A 308 -5.51 10.69 24.54
N ASN A 309 -6.72 11.14 24.18
CA ASN A 309 -7.77 11.54 25.12
C ASN A 309 -8.66 10.37 25.56
N ASN A 310 -8.42 9.16 25.02
CA ASN A 310 -9.12 7.97 25.45
C ASN A 310 -8.78 7.61 26.90
N PRO A 311 -9.66 6.86 27.59
CA PRO A 311 -9.38 6.33 28.93
C PRO A 311 -8.08 5.52 28.98
N VAL A 312 -7.53 5.37 30.18
CA VAL A 312 -6.31 4.55 30.38
C VAL A 312 -6.51 3.12 29.87
N GLY A 313 -7.69 2.56 30.11
CA GLY A 313 -8.07 1.23 29.69
C GLY A 313 -7.37 0.13 30.49
N GLN A 314 -7.57 -1.11 30.06
CA GLN A 314 -6.91 -2.27 30.65
C GLN A 314 -5.43 -2.32 30.23
N LYS A 315 -4.57 -2.80 31.12
CA LYS A 315 -3.16 -3.04 30.81
C LYS A 315 -3.04 -4.11 29.73
N VAL A 316 -2.02 -3.97 28.87
CA VAL A 316 -1.63 -5.03 27.94
C VAL A 316 -1.19 -6.24 28.77
N ALA A 317 -1.80 -7.39 28.53
CA ALA A 317 -1.50 -8.63 29.21
C ALA A 317 -0.55 -9.47 28.34
N ASP A 318 0.45 -10.05 28.99
CA ASP A 318 1.30 -11.09 28.41
C ASP A 318 0.86 -12.44 29.01
N LEU A 319 0.68 -13.44 28.16
CA LEU A 319 0.21 -14.77 28.52
C LEU A 319 1.17 -15.80 27.93
N LEU A 320 1.84 -16.55 28.79
CA LEU A 320 2.73 -17.64 28.39
C LEU A 320 2.01 -18.98 28.50
N PHE A 321 2.22 -19.83 27.50
CA PHE A 321 1.69 -21.19 27.41
C PHE A 321 2.86 -22.15 27.16
N GLU A 322 2.75 -23.40 27.61
CA GLU A 322 3.83 -24.38 27.44
C GLU A 322 3.94 -24.85 25.99
N THR A 323 2.81 -24.90 25.28
CA THR A 323 2.74 -25.35 23.88
C THR A 323 1.86 -24.44 23.02
N GLY A 324 2.09 -24.45 21.71
CA GLY A 324 1.23 -23.71 20.76
C GLY A 324 -0.20 -24.25 20.69
N GLN A 325 -0.42 -25.52 21.06
CA GLN A 325 -1.77 -26.08 21.17
C GLN A 325 -2.51 -25.49 22.38
N GLU A 326 -1.84 -25.41 23.54
CA GLU A 326 -2.41 -24.78 24.73
C GLU A 326 -2.69 -23.28 24.53
N GLU A 327 -1.82 -22.58 23.80
CA GLU A 327 -2.05 -21.19 23.41
C GLU A 327 -3.35 -21.09 22.59
N ALA A 328 -3.50 -21.92 21.55
CA ALA A 328 -4.69 -21.89 20.69
C ALA A 328 -5.98 -22.19 21.47
N ASP A 329 -5.98 -23.23 22.30
CA ASP A 329 -7.12 -23.60 23.14
C ASP A 329 -7.41 -22.55 24.22
N GLY A 330 -6.36 -21.95 24.78
CA GLY A 330 -6.45 -20.84 25.73
C GLY A 330 -7.11 -19.61 25.11
N ILE A 331 -6.69 -19.21 23.91
CA ILE A 331 -7.27 -18.09 23.16
C ILE A 331 -8.74 -18.36 22.84
N ALA A 332 -9.07 -19.52 22.29
CA ALA A 332 -10.44 -19.87 21.92
C ALA A 332 -11.38 -19.88 23.13
N ARG A 333 -10.97 -20.50 24.25
CA ARG A 333 -11.74 -20.48 25.50
C ARG A 333 -11.93 -19.07 26.04
N ARG A 334 -10.90 -18.23 25.98
CA ARG A 334 -10.97 -16.85 26.47
C ARG A 334 -11.93 -15.99 25.65
N ILE A 335 -11.93 -16.13 24.32
CA ILE A 335 -12.87 -15.43 23.44
C ILE A 335 -14.30 -15.89 23.74
N ARG A 336 -14.55 -17.21 23.78
CA ARG A 336 -15.87 -17.77 24.07
C ARG A 336 -16.41 -17.28 25.41
N ARG A 337 -15.60 -17.37 26.47
CA ARG A 337 -15.95 -16.92 27.81
C ARG A 337 -16.25 -15.42 27.83
N ALA A 338 -15.41 -14.61 27.20
CA ALA A 338 -15.61 -13.17 27.16
C ALA A 338 -16.87 -12.79 26.38
N VAL A 339 -17.25 -13.52 25.33
CA VAL A 339 -18.53 -13.30 24.62
C VAL A 339 -19.74 -13.72 25.46
N SER A 340 -19.63 -14.79 26.25
CA SER A 340 -20.73 -15.19 27.16
C SER A 340 -20.90 -14.25 28.35
N GLU A 341 -19.82 -13.63 28.84
CA GLU A 341 -19.82 -12.79 30.05
C GLU A 341 -19.93 -11.28 29.78
N SER A 342 -19.70 -10.83 28.53
CA SER A 342 -19.65 -9.40 28.19
C SER A 342 -20.64 -9.02 27.10
N LYS A 343 -20.82 -7.71 26.88
CA LYS A 343 -21.60 -7.17 25.75
C LYS A 343 -20.85 -7.22 24.40
N ARG A 344 -19.68 -7.87 24.33
CA ARG A 344 -18.91 -7.99 23.09
C ARG A 344 -19.31 -9.23 22.30
N SER A 345 -19.23 -9.10 21.00
CA SER A 345 -19.54 -10.13 20.01
C SER A 345 -18.26 -10.73 19.42
N TYR A 346 -18.34 -11.89 18.78
CA TYR A 346 -17.18 -12.56 18.17
C TYR A 346 -16.40 -11.66 17.19
N ARG A 347 -17.10 -10.78 16.45
CA ARG A 347 -16.50 -9.81 15.52
C ARG A 347 -15.64 -8.72 16.19
N ASP A 348 -15.73 -8.56 17.50
CA ASP A 348 -14.94 -7.58 18.26
C ASP A 348 -13.54 -8.13 18.60
N TYR A 349 -13.24 -9.37 18.23
CA TYR A 349 -11.96 -10.04 18.44
C TYR A 349 -11.22 -10.23 17.11
N ALA A 350 -9.92 -10.01 17.14
CA ALA A 350 -9.02 -10.29 16.03
C ALA A 350 -7.79 -11.02 16.56
N ILE A 351 -7.35 -12.06 15.84
CA ILE A 351 -6.12 -12.80 16.14
C ILE A 351 -5.12 -12.48 15.03
N LEU A 352 -3.99 -11.89 15.40
CA LEU A 352 -2.93 -11.51 14.47
C LEU A 352 -1.74 -12.45 14.66
N VAL A 353 -1.36 -13.15 13.60
CA VAL A 353 -0.22 -14.08 13.60
C VAL A 353 0.88 -13.62 12.65
N ARG A 354 2.13 -13.99 12.95
CA ARG A 354 3.28 -13.61 12.11
C ARG A 354 3.30 -14.32 10.76
N MET A 355 2.82 -15.56 10.70
CA MET A 355 2.86 -16.43 9.53
C MET A 355 1.54 -17.19 9.38
N ASN A 356 1.07 -17.36 8.13
CA ASN A 356 -0.17 -18.09 7.84
C ASN A 356 -0.14 -19.56 8.31
N ALA A 357 1.04 -20.18 8.41
CA ALA A 357 1.16 -21.54 8.94
C ALA A 357 0.70 -21.67 10.40
N LEU A 358 0.74 -20.57 11.17
CA LEU A 358 0.32 -20.54 12.57
C LEU A 358 -1.21 -20.52 12.75
N THR A 359 -1.99 -20.31 11.69
CA THR A 359 -3.46 -20.28 11.81
C THR A 359 -4.05 -21.67 12.05
N ARG A 360 -3.38 -22.74 11.59
CA ARG A 360 -3.94 -24.10 11.64
C ARG A 360 -4.35 -24.55 13.05
N GLY A 361 -3.49 -24.33 14.04
CA GLY A 361 -3.80 -24.69 15.44
C GLY A 361 -4.96 -23.86 16.00
N LEU A 362 -4.99 -22.56 15.67
CA LEU A 362 -6.07 -21.65 16.06
C LEU A 362 -7.41 -22.04 15.42
N GLU A 363 -7.41 -22.37 14.12
CA GLU A 363 -8.62 -22.79 13.40
C GLU A 363 -9.24 -24.05 14.01
N LEU A 364 -8.41 -25.03 14.39
CA LEU A 364 -8.87 -26.25 15.07
C LEU A 364 -9.46 -25.92 16.45
N ALA A 365 -8.75 -25.15 17.27
CA ALA A 365 -9.19 -24.79 18.62
C ALA A 365 -10.50 -23.97 18.61
N LEU A 366 -10.63 -22.99 17.70
CA LEU A 366 -11.83 -22.18 17.53
C LEU A 366 -13.02 -23.05 17.11
N THR A 367 -12.81 -24.00 16.19
CA THR A 367 -13.84 -24.95 15.74
C THR A 367 -14.31 -25.84 16.90
N GLN A 368 -13.38 -26.43 17.67
CA GLN A 368 -13.70 -27.27 18.82
C GLN A 368 -14.45 -26.52 19.91
N GLN A 369 -14.18 -25.23 20.09
CA GLN A 369 -14.88 -24.36 21.04
C GLN A 369 -16.16 -23.74 20.49
N ALA A 370 -16.57 -24.09 19.26
CA ALA A 370 -17.72 -23.50 18.56
C ALA A 370 -17.66 -21.96 18.46
N VAL A 371 -16.45 -21.42 18.30
CA VAL A 371 -16.20 -19.99 18.08
C VAL A 371 -16.19 -19.72 16.57
N PRO A 372 -17.13 -18.95 16.02
CA PRO A 372 -17.12 -18.60 14.61
C PRO A 372 -15.93 -17.71 14.29
N TYR A 373 -15.25 -17.99 13.17
CA TYR A 373 -14.08 -17.23 12.73
C TYR A 373 -14.11 -16.97 11.23
N GLN A 374 -13.33 -15.98 10.81
CA GLN A 374 -13.10 -15.66 9.41
C GLN A 374 -11.61 -15.42 9.19
N ILE A 375 -11.02 -16.09 8.19
CA ILE A 375 -9.66 -15.81 7.75
C ILE A 375 -9.68 -14.63 6.78
N VAL A 376 -8.87 -13.61 7.07
CA VAL A 376 -8.73 -12.42 6.22
C VAL A 376 -7.60 -12.67 5.21
N ARG A 377 -7.90 -12.60 3.91
CA ARG A 377 -6.93 -12.77 2.80
C ARG A 377 -6.25 -14.15 2.72
N GLY A 378 -7.02 -15.20 2.96
CA GLY A 378 -6.63 -16.59 2.72
C GLY A 378 -7.87 -17.47 2.58
N LEU A 379 -7.69 -18.68 2.07
CA LEU A 379 -8.70 -19.73 2.20
C LEU A 379 -8.58 -20.33 3.61
N ALA A 380 -9.71 -20.63 4.24
CA ALA A 380 -9.72 -21.44 5.46
C ALA A 380 -8.91 -22.72 5.21
N PHE A 381 -8.22 -23.24 6.23
CA PHE A 381 -7.32 -24.39 6.06
C PHE A 381 -8.00 -25.57 5.34
N TYR A 382 -9.26 -25.85 5.68
CA TYR A 382 -10.08 -26.91 5.07
C TYR A 382 -10.60 -26.61 3.65
N ASP A 383 -10.46 -25.37 3.18
CA ASP A 383 -10.83 -24.95 1.82
C ASP A 383 -9.62 -24.92 0.86
N ARG A 384 -8.41 -25.25 1.34
CA ARG A 384 -7.21 -25.30 0.51
C ARG A 384 -7.21 -26.56 -0.37
N LYS A 385 -6.90 -26.40 -1.67
CA LYS A 385 -6.83 -27.51 -2.66
C LYS A 385 -5.83 -28.62 -2.30
N GLU A 386 -4.86 -28.33 -1.45
CA GLU A 386 -3.84 -29.29 -0.98
C GLU A 386 -4.34 -30.16 0.19
N ILE A 387 -5.43 -29.74 0.84
CA ILE A 387 -6.02 -30.36 2.04
C ILE A 387 -7.35 -31.07 1.72
N ARG A 388 -8.04 -30.67 0.65
CA ARG A 388 -9.09 -31.47 0.00
C ARG A 388 -8.45 -32.58 -0.82
#